data_AF-A0A1Z9D755-F1
#
_entry.id   AF-A0A1Z9D755-F1
#
_cell.length_a   1.000
_cell.length_b   1.000
_cell.length_c   1.000
_cell.angle_alpha   90.00
_cell.angle_beta   90.00
_cell.angle_gamma   90.00
#
_symmetry.space_group_name_H-M   'P 1'
#
loop_
_entity.id
_entity.type
_entity.pdbx_description
1 polymer ?
#
loop_
_entity_poly.entity_id
_entity_poly.type
_entity_poly.pdbx_seq_one_letter_code
_entity_poly.pdbx_strand_id
1 'polypeptide(L)' 'MTNQTPESEFMEIRISGERDKLTEWVMDRFRVLMAEERVDDAICFADEWFEWMDPDNYINESTHFFDEYELKELYESITN' A
#
# COMPACT_ATOMS: atom_id res chain seq x y z
N MET A 1 -2.53 -2.51 -34.11
CA MET A 1 -1.28 -3.14 -33.64
C MET A 1 -0.42 -2.02 -33.10
N THR A 2 -0.38 -1.86 -31.78
CA THR A 2 0.46 -0.86 -31.12
C THR A 2 1.90 -1.32 -31.17
N ASN A 3 2.78 -0.55 -31.81
CA ASN A 3 4.21 -0.82 -31.82
C ASN A 3 4.75 -0.59 -30.41
N GLN A 4 4.88 -1.66 -29.60
CA GLN A 4 5.61 -1.60 -28.34
C GLN A 4 7.08 -1.29 -28.66
N THR A 5 7.57 -0.17 -28.13
CA THR A 5 8.99 0.18 -28.21
C THR A 5 9.75 -0.65 -27.18
N PRO A 6 11.04 -0.97 -27.40
CA PRO A 6 11.84 -1.72 -26.43
C PRO A 6 11.81 -1.12 -25.02
N GLU A 7 11.76 0.22 -24.93
CA GLU A 7 11.65 0.94 -23.66
C GLU A 7 10.35 0.63 -22.88
N SER A 8 9.23 0.37 -23.58
CA SER A 8 7.97 -0.02 -22.94
C SER A 8 8.06 -1.43 -22.33
N GLU A 9 8.74 -2.36 -22.98
CA GLU A 9 8.94 -3.72 -22.50
C GLU A 9 9.88 -3.76 -21.28
N PHE A 10 10.97 -2.98 -21.31
CA PHE A 10 11.83 -2.81 -20.14
C PHE A 10 11.08 -2.18 -18.94
N MET A 11 10.20 -1.23 -19.20
CA MET A 11 9.38 -0.62 -18.15
C MET A 11 8.38 -1.62 -17.56
N GLU A 12 7.72 -2.43 -18.39
CA GLU A 12 6.80 -3.49 -17.95
C GLU A 12 7.50 -4.52 -17.06
N ILE A 13 8.68 -5.01 -17.46
CA ILE A 13 9.49 -5.94 -16.66
C ILE A 13 9.87 -5.33 -15.30
N ARG A 14 10.28 -4.06 -15.29
CA ARG A 14 10.63 -3.37 -14.06
C ARG A 14 9.43 -3.23 -13.13
N ILE A 15 8.28 -2.80 -13.65
CA ILE A 15 7.05 -2.70 -12.85
C ILE A 15 6.67 -4.06 -12.28
N SER A 16 6.74 -5.13 -13.09
CA SER A 16 6.47 -6.49 -12.62
C SER A 16 7.37 -6.88 -11.45
N GLY A 17 8.68 -6.67 -11.58
CA GLY A 17 9.64 -7.02 -10.52
C GLY A 17 9.42 -6.23 -9.22
N GLU A 18 9.00 -4.97 -9.29
CA GLU A 18 8.67 -4.20 -8.08
C GLU A 18 7.36 -4.68 -7.44
N ARG A 19 6.37 -5.12 -8.23
CA ARG A 19 5.12 -5.71 -7.71
C ARG A 19 5.38 -7.05 -7.01
N ASP A 20 6.28 -7.86 -7.55
CA ASP A 20 6.68 -9.13 -6.92
C ASP A 20 7.31 -8.88 -5.55
N LYS A 21 8.28 -7.96 -5.46
CA LYS A 21 8.90 -7.58 -4.18
C LYS A 21 7.89 -7.08 -3.15
N LEU A 22 6.94 -6.25 -3.58
CA LEU A 22 5.89 -5.75 -2.69
C LEU A 22 5.03 -6.91 -2.16
N THR A 23 4.62 -7.81 -3.06
CA THR A 23 3.82 -8.99 -2.70
C THR A 23 4.57 -9.90 -1.72
N GLU A 24 5.85 -10.16 -1.96
CA GLU A 24 6.70 -10.92 -1.05
C GLU A 24 6.77 -10.27 0.33
N TRP A 25 6.99 -8.96 0.39
CA TRP A 25 7.06 -8.21 1.64
C TRP A 25 5.75 -8.26 2.44
N VAL A 26 4.61 -8.09 1.77
CA VAL A 26 3.29 -8.19 2.41
C VAL A 26 3.10 -9.58 3.04
N MET A 27 3.45 -10.64 2.32
CA MET A 27 3.38 -12.00 2.84
C MET A 27 4.29 -12.22 4.05
N ASP A 28 5.53 -11.73 4.00
CA ASP A 28 6.46 -11.84 5.12
C ASP A 28 5.97 -11.07 6.34
N ARG A 29 5.42 -9.87 6.16
CA ARG A 29 4.86 -9.09 7.26
C ARG A 29 3.68 -9.82 7.93
N PHE A 30 2.77 -10.37 7.13
CA PHE A 30 1.66 -11.16 7.64
C PHE A 30 2.16 -12.37 8.46
N ARG A 31 3.16 -13.11 7.94
CA ARG A 31 3.77 -14.24 8.67
C ARG A 31 4.39 -13.82 10.00
N VAL A 32 5.05 -12.67 10.06
CA VAL A 32 5.61 -12.14 11.32
C VAL A 32 4.51 -11.87 12.33
N LEU A 33 3.42 -11.19 11.93
CA LEU A 33 2.30 -10.92 12.84
C LEU A 33 1.64 -12.20 13.37
N MET A 34 1.47 -13.20 12.50
CA MET A 34 0.97 -14.51 12.89
C MET A 34 1.91 -15.23 13.86
N ALA A 35 3.23 -15.15 13.65
CA ALA A 35 4.24 -15.76 14.52
C ALA A 35 4.34 -15.07 15.89
N GLU A 36 4.05 -13.77 15.95
CA GLU A 36 3.97 -12.98 17.18
C GLU A 36 2.63 -13.13 17.93
N GLU A 37 1.73 -14.02 17.46
CA GLU A 37 0.36 -14.19 17.97
C GLU A 37 -0.49 -12.91 17.91
N ARG A 38 -0.11 -11.95 17.05
CA ARG A 38 -0.82 -10.69 16.81
C ARG A 38 -1.87 -10.85 15.71
N VAL A 39 -2.81 -11.75 15.94
CA VAL A 39 -3.78 -12.20 14.91
C VAL A 39 -4.70 -11.07 14.45
N ASP A 40 -5.20 -10.24 15.37
CA ASP A 40 -6.08 -9.12 15.01
C ASP A 40 -5.36 -8.10 14.11
N ASP A 41 -4.09 -7.81 14.42
CA ASP A 41 -3.25 -6.94 13.59
C ASP A 41 -2.96 -7.57 12.22
N ALA A 42 -2.76 -8.89 12.17
CA ALA A 42 -2.56 -9.62 10.92
C ALA A 42 -3.79 -9.57 10.01
N ILE A 43 -4.98 -9.73 10.60
CA ILE A 43 -6.26 -9.66 9.86
C ILE A 43 -6.50 -8.24 9.36
N CYS A 44 -6.34 -7.23 10.23
CA CYS A 44 -6.49 -5.82 9.85
C CYS A 44 -5.54 -5.45 8.69
N PHE A 45 -4.27 -5.84 8.79
CA PHE A 45 -3.28 -5.62 7.74
C PHE A 45 -3.63 -6.34 6.42
N ALA A 46 -4.15 -7.57 6.50
CA ALA A 46 -4.55 -8.32 5.33
C ALA A 46 -5.77 -7.68 4.64
N ASP A 47 -6.75 -7.22 5.41
CA ASP A 47 -7.93 -6.54 4.89
C ASP A 47 -7.54 -5.26 4.14
N GLU A 48 -6.70 -4.40 4.73
CA GLU A 48 -6.16 -3.20 4.05
C GLU A 48 -5.45 -3.56 2.73
N TRP A 49 -4.62 -4.61 2.73
CA TRP A 49 -3.95 -5.07 1.51
C TRP A 49 -4.95 -5.51 0.43
N PHE A 50 -6.02 -6.22 0.81
CA PHE A 50 -7.06 -6.62 -0.14
C PHE A 50 -7.85 -5.42 -0.68
N GLU A 51 -8.11 -4.41 0.14
CA GLU A 51 -8.74 -3.16 -0.28
C GLU A 51 -7.87 -2.41 -1.30
N TRP A 52 -6.57 -2.30 -1.07
CA TRP A 52 -5.64 -1.68 -2.05
C TRP A 52 -5.57 -2.44 -3.37
N MET A 53 -5.78 -3.75 -3.33
CA MET A 53 -5.76 -4.62 -4.51
C MET A 53 -7.11 -4.74 -5.21
N ASP A 54 -8.18 -4.17 -4.64
CA ASP A 54 -9.52 -4.18 -5.23
C ASP A 54 -9.54 -3.31 -6.51
N PRO A 55 -9.67 -3.91 -7.70
CA PRO A 55 -9.67 -3.18 -8.96
C PRO A 55 -10.86 -2.22 -9.12
N ASP A 56 -11.93 -2.41 -8.35
CA ASP A 56 -13.12 -1.55 -8.40
C ASP A 56 -13.03 -0.36 -7.41
N ASN A 57 -12.19 -0.46 -6.37
CA ASN A 57 -12.09 0.54 -5.30
C ASN A 57 -10.71 1.22 -5.12
N TYR A 58 -9.64 0.72 -5.75
CA TYR A 58 -8.28 1.29 -5.60
C TYR A 58 -8.15 2.78 -5.97
N ILE A 59 -9.08 3.33 -6.76
CA ILE A 59 -9.09 4.74 -7.20
C ILE A 59 -10.07 5.61 -6.39
N ASN A 60 -11.01 4.99 -5.68
CA ASN A 60 -12.10 5.67 -4.98
C ASN A 60 -11.75 6.00 -3.52
N GLU A 61 -10.69 5.36 -2.99
CA GLU A 61 -10.17 5.67 -1.67
C GLU A 61 -9.11 6.78 -1.77
N SER A 62 -9.35 7.88 -1.07
CA SER A 62 -8.41 9.00 -1.05
C SER A 62 -7.21 8.67 -0.17
N THR A 63 -6.06 8.37 -0.80
CA THR A 63 -4.79 8.33 -0.06
C THR A 63 -4.41 9.74 0.39
N HIS A 64 -4.62 10.03 1.68
CA HIS A 64 -4.23 11.30 2.27
C HIS A 64 -2.81 11.22 2.81
N PHE A 65 -1.90 11.93 2.15
CA PHE A 65 -0.62 12.28 2.77
C PHE A 65 -0.84 13.53 3.61
N PHE A 66 -0.46 13.49 4.88
CA PHE A 66 -0.46 14.66 5.74
C PHE A 66 0.87 14.76 6.48
N ASP A 67 1.24 15.99 6.84
CA ASP A 67 2.38 16.26 7.72
C ASP A 67 1.91 16.16 9.18
N GLU A 68 2.52 15.26 9.95
CA GLU A 68 2.15 15.02 11.35
C GLU A 68 2.35 16.27 12.22
N TYR A 69 3.32 17.14 11.91
CA TYR A 69 3.56 18.38 12.65
C TYR A 69 2.46 19.40 12.35
N GLU A 70 2.10 19.60 11.08
CA GLU A 70 1.01 20.52 10.71
C GLU A 70 -0.34 20.08 11.29
N LEU A 71 -0.63 18.78 11.28
CA LEU A 71 -1.87 18.24 11.84
C LEU A 71 -1.97 18.51 13.34
N LYS A 72 -0.86 18.37 14.06
CA LYS A 72 -0.79 18.63 15.49
C LYS A 72 -1.00 20.12 15.80
N GLU A 73 -0.34 21.01 15.07
CA GLU A 73 -0.53 22.47 15.22
C GLU A 73 -1.98 22.88 14.98
N LEU A 74 -2.62 22.33 13.94
CA LEU A 74 -4.03 22.59 13.64
C LEU A 74 -4.92 22.15 14.80
N TYR A 75 -4.73 20.93 15.32
CA TYR A 75 -5.51 20.41 16.44
C TYR A 75 -5.39 21.29 17.70
N GLU A 76 -4.17 21.71 18.04
CA GLU A 76 -3.93 22.62 19.17
C GLU A 76 -4.58 24.00 18.98
N SER A 77 -4.65 24.50 17.73
CA SER A 77 -5.24 25.81 17.42
C SER A 77 -6.77 25.89 17.56
N ILE A 78 -7.47 24.76 17.40
CA ILE A 78 -8.95 24.69 17.43
C ILE A 78 -9.50 24.17 18.76
N THR A 79 -8.63 23.68 19.64
CA THR A 79 -9.01 23.10 20.93
C THR A 79 -8.63 24.01 22.13
N ASN A 80 -7.99 25.14 21.85
CA ASN A 80 -7.76 26.25 22.80
C ASN A 80 -8.80 27.37 22.60
#